data_AF-A0A1F8F7H5-F1
#
_entry.id   AF-A0A1F8F7H5-F1
#
_cell.length_a   1.000
_cell.length_b   1.000
_cell.length_c   1.000
_cell.angle_alpha   90.00
_cell.angle_beta   90.00
_cell.angle_gamma   90.00
#
_symmetry.space_group_name_H-M   'P 1'
#
loop_
_entity.id
_entity.type
_entity.pdbx_description
1 polymer ?
#
loop_
_entity_poly.entity_id
_entity_poly.type
_entity_poly.pdbx_seq_one_letter_code
_entity_poly.pdbx_strand_id
1 'polypeptide(L)'
;MLNKEYAKIKKQIIAWSKKYDKTLVHGDFNPANILVDKNTLAIIDFEGTHRGDRLMDVANLCSYVSILLNKSGVDNKKISKIEKGLISSYEKATKKQLNVKEAERFLVYKKYFTLVFRAYELVWG
;
A
#
# COMPACT_ATOMS: atom_id res chain seq x y z
N MET A 1 -10.96 -14.92 13.88
CA MET A 1 -11.27 -13.47 13.85
C MET A 1 -10.70 -12.78 12.59
N LEU A 2 -9.45 -13.06 12.20
CA LEU A 2 -8.81 -12.53 10.98
C LEU A 2 -9.65 -12.66 9.69
N ASN A 3 -10.28 -13.83 9.44
CA ASN A 3 -11.10 -14.04 8.24
C ASN A 3 -12.34 -13.13 8.16
N LYS A 4 -12.99 -12.82 9.30
CA LYS A 4 -14.18 -11.96 9.33
C LYS A 4 -13.81 -10.50 9.04
N GLU A 5 -12.69 -10.05 9.58
CA GLU A 5 -12.17 -8.70 9.36
C GLU A 5 -11.68 -8.50 7.91
N TYR A 6 -10.91 -9.45 7.39
CA TYR A 6 -10.48 -9.46 5.99
C TYR A 6 -11.68 -9.41 5.03
N ALA A 7 -12.71 -10.25 5.26
CA ALA A 7 -13.91 -10.25 4.44
C ALA A 7 -14.65 -8.91 4.46
N LYS A 8 -14.74 -8.26 5.64
CA LYS A 8 -15.35 -6.93 5.80
C LYS A 8 -14.58 -5.87 5.01
N ILE A 9 -13.26 -5.84 5.13
CA ILE A 9 -12.39 -4.89 4.42
C ILE A 9 -12.49 -5.11 2.90
N LYS A 10 -12.44 -6.37 2.45
CA LYS A 10 -12.56 -6.71 1.03
C LYS A 10 -13.89 -6.25 0.44
N LYS A 11 -15.00 -6.47 1.17
CA LYS A 11 -16.32 -5.96 0.76
C LYS A 11 -16.35 -4.43 0.64
N GLN A 12 -15.70 -3.72 1.57
CA GLN A 12 -15.59 -2.26 1.54
C GLN A 12 -14.78 -1.76 0.34
N ILE A 13 -13.63 -2.38 0.05
CA ILE A 13 -12.80 -2.07 -1.12
C ILE A 13 -13.57 -2.31 -2.43
N ILE A 14 -14.31 -3.41 -2.53
CA ILE A 14 -15.16 -3.69 -3.71
C ILE A 14 -16.22 -2.59 -3.89
N ALA A 15 -16.88 -2.18 -2.81
CA ALA A 15 -17.88 -1.10 -2.88
C ALA A 15 -17.24 0.23 -3.33
N TRP A 16 -16.06 0.56 -2.82
CA TRP A 16 -15.31 1.76 -3.22
C TRP A 16 -14.84 1.73 -4.66
N SER A 17 -14.44 0.55 -5.16
CA SER A 17 -14.08 0.37 -6.56
C SER A 17 -15.24 0.71 -7.51
N LYS A 18 -16.50 0.66 -7.05
CA LYS A 18 -17.67 1.08 -7.85
C LYS A 18 -18.01 2.56 -7.71
N LYS A 19 -17.52 3.21 -6.66
CA LYS A 19 -17.92 4.56 -6.24
C LYS A 19 -16.92 5.64 -6.63
N TYR A 20 -15.63 5.35 -6.58
CA TYR A 20 -14.58 6.34 -6.78
C TYR A 20 -13.91 6.19 -8.15
N ASP A 21 -13.39 7.30 -8.65
CA ASP A 21 -12.65 7.34 -9.90
C ASP A 21 -11.44 6.40 -9.86
N LYS A 22 -11.23 5.72 -10.99
CA LYS A 22 -10.15 4.75 -11.15
C LYS A 22 -9.04 5.29 -12.04
N THR A 23 -7.82 5.15 -11.56
CA THR A 23 -6.59 5.36 -12.33
C THR A 23 -5.96 4.01 -12.67
N LEU A 24 -4.98 4.01 -13.57
CA LEU A 24 -4.07 2.87 -13.70
C LEU A 24 -3.28 2.74 -12.40
N VAL A 25 -3.25 1.54 -11.83
CA VAL A 25 -2.43 1.15 -10.68
C VAL A 25 -1.58 -0.05 -11.06
N HIS A 26 -0.40 -0.15 -10.46
CA HIS A 26 0.50 -1.29 -10.62
C HIS A 26 -0.15 -2.58 -10.07
N GLY A 27 -0.89 -2.48 -8.97
CA GLY A 27 -1.61 -3.60 -8.37
C GLY A 27 -0.77 -4.42 -7.40
N ASP A 28 0.55 -4.50 -7.61
CA ASP A 28 1.50 -5.04 -6.64
C ASP A 28 2.75 -4.15 -6.43
N PHE A 29 2.53 -2.87 -6.12
CA PHE A 29 3.63 -1.92 -5.93
C PHE A 29 4.32 -2.10 -4.57
N ASN A 30 5.37 -2.91 -4.53
CA ASN A 30 6.17 -3.20 -3.34
C ASN A 30 7.70 -3.14 -3.66
N PRO A 31 8.59 -3.07 -2.65
CA PRO A 31 10.04 -2.94 -2.87
C PRO A 31 10.69 -4.05 -3.71
N ALA A 32 10.14 -5.26 -3.74
CA ALA A 32 10.68 -6.34 -4.58
C ALA A 32 10.48 -6.07 -6.07
N ASN A 33 9.50 -5.24 -6.42
CA ASN A 33 9.16 -4.83 -7.78
C ASN A 33 9.79 -3.48 -8.19
N ILE A 34 10.76 -2.99 -7.41
CA ILE A 34 11.51 -1.75 -7.68
C ILE A 34 12.99 -2.12 -7.82
N LEU A 35 13.49 -2.06 -9.05
CA LEU A 35 14.92 -2.20 -9.33
C LEU A 35 15.63 -0.87 -9.07
N VAL A 36 16.78 -0.93 -8.42
CA VAL A 36 17.61 0.22 -8.10
C VAL A 36 19.00 0.03 -8.72
N ASP A 37 19.40 0.93 -9.61
CA ASP A 37 20.78 1.02 -10.10
C ASP A 37 21.30 2.45 -9.98
N LYS A 38 22.26 2.67 -9.07
CA LYS A 38 22.84 3.97 -8.73
C LYS A 38 21.75 5.01 -8.43
N ASN A 39 21.50 5.91 -9.38
CA ASN A 39 20.53 7.02 -9.28
C ASN A 39 19.27 6.77 -10.13
N THR A 40 19.05 5.54 -10.58
CA THR A 40 17.93 5.14 -11.43
C THR A 40 17.04 4.14 -10.72
N LEU A 41 15.73 4.24 -11.00
CA LEU A 41 14.72 3.31 -10.54
C LEU A 41 13.98 2.76 -11.76
N ALA A 42 13.74 1.46 -11.79
CA ALA A 42 12.81 0.84 -12.73
C ALA A 42 11.75 0.05 -11.97
N ILE A 43 10.51 0.17 -12.42
CA ILE A 43 9.37 -0.60 -11.90
C ILE A 43 9.19 -1.80 -12.83
N ILE A 44 9.01 -2.98 -12.24
CA ILE A 44 8.82 -4.25 -12.97
C ILE A 44 7.57 -4.97 -12.44
N ASP A 45 7.22 -6.08 -13.08
CA ASP A 45 6.14 -6.96 -12.63
C ASP A 45 4.73 -6.34 -12.71
N PHE A 46 4.36 -5.95 -13.94
CA PHE A 46 3.10 -5.29 -14.24
C PHE A 46 1.90 -6.23 -14.40
N GLU A 47 2.01 -7.53 -14.09
CA GLU A 47 0.91 -8.49 -14.31
C GLU A 47 -0.34 -8.19 -13.48
N GLY A 48 -0.16 -7.52 -12.33
CA GLY A 48 -1.24 -7.04 -11.47
C GLY A 48 -1.90 -5.72 -11.94
N THR A 49 -1.46 -5.13 -13.04
CA THR A 49 -1.88 -3.80 -13.47
C THR A 49 -3.36 -3.76 -13.84
N HIS A 50 -4.10 -2.81 -13.26
CA HIS A 50 -5.53 -2.65 -13.54
C HIS A 50 -6.02 -1.22 -13.25
N ARG A 51 -7.30 -0.95 -13.53
CA ARG A 51 -7.95 0.30 -13.10
C ARG A 51 -8.39 0.17 -11.65
N GLY A 52 -7.74 0.91 -10.75
CA GLY A 52 -7.96 0.86 -9.30
C GLY A 52 -8.02 2.24 -8.65
N ASP A 53 -8.24 2.25 -7.34
CA ASP A 53 -8.15 3.48 -6.53
C ASP A 53 -6.69 3.92 -6.44
N ARG A 54 -6.41 5.21 -6.69
CA ARG A 54 -5.05 5.78 -6.70
C ARG A 54 -4.25 5.49 -5.43
N LEU A 55 -4.94 5.25 -4.32
CA LEU A 55 -4.34 5.02 -3.01
C LEU A 55 -3.83 3.59 -2.81
N MET A 56 -4.16 2.65 -3.70
CA MET A 56 -3.81 1.23 -3.56
C MET A 56 -2.29 1.02 -3.55
N ASP A 57 -1.57 1.54 -4.55
CA ASP A 57 -0.13 1.31 -4.69
C ASP A 57 0.68 1.92 -3.54
N VAL A 58 0.36 3.16 -3.15
CA VAL A 58 1.05 3.82 -2.03
C VAL A 58 0.76 3.12 -0.69
N ALA A 59 -0.44 2.57 -0.51
CA ALA A 59 -0.78 1.80 0.68
C ALA A 59 -0.09 0.42 0.69
N ASN A 60 0.05 -0.24 -0.48
CA ASN A 60 0.80 -1.48 -0.63
C ASN A 60 2.26 -1.27 -0.20
N LEU A 61 2.96 -0.33 -0.85
CA LEU A 61 4.36 -0.01 -0.55
C LEU A 61 4.56 0.35 0.93
N CYS A 62 3.69 1.21 1.47
CA CYS A 62 3.74 1.61 2.87
C CYS A 62 3.60 0.41 3.81
N SER A 63 2.64 -0.48 3.56
CA SER A 63 2.45 -1.69 4.37
C SER A 63 3.65 -2.63 4.32
N TYR A 64 4.21 -2.86 3.13
CA TYR A 64 5.36 -3.75 2.96
C TYR A 64 6.60 -3.22 3.68
N VAL A 65 6.93 -1.93 3.46
CA VAL A 65 8.06 -1.26 4.11
C VAL A 65 7.93 -1.28 5.63
N SER A 66 6.74 -1.00 6.16
CA SER A 66 6.52 -1.02 7.61
C SER A 66 6.70 -2.40 8.22
N ILE A 67 6.29 -3.47 7.54
CA ILE A 67 6.54 -4.84 7.98
C ILE A 67 8.03 -5.16 7.97
N LEU A 68 8.74 -4.86 6.87
CA LEU A 68 10.18 -5.07 6.79
C LEU A 68 10.94 -4.34 7.90
N LEU A 69 10.66 -3.05 8.10
CA LEU A 69 11.31 -2.24 9.13
C LEU A 69 11.02 -2.77 10.54
N ASN A 70 9.78 -3.18 10.79
CA ASN A 70 9.41 -3.76 12.08
C ASN A 70 10.18 -5.06 12.35
N LYS A 71 10.32 -5.94 11.34
CA LYS A 71 11.14 -7.16 11.44
C LYS A 71 12.61 -6.87 11.68
N SER A 72 13.14 -5.80 11.08
CA SER A 72 14.51 -5.33 11.30
C SER A 72 14.73 -4.62 12.65
N GLY A 73 13.73 -4.62 13.55
CA GLY A 73 13.84 -4.02 14.88
C GLY A 73 13.78 -2.49 14.89
N VAL A 74 13.31 -1.86 13.82
CA VAL A 74 13.15 -0.40 13.76
C VAL A 74 11.97 0.01 14.65
N ASP A 75 12.18 1.04 15.48
CA ASP A 75 11.15 1.52 16.39
C ASP A 75 9.93 2.12 15.66
N ASN A 76 8.76 2.00 16.29
CA ASN A 76 7.48 2.44 15.72
C ASN A 76 7.44 3.95 15.42
N LYS A 77 8.22 4.79 16.13
CA LYS A 77 8.26 6.25 15.85
C LYS A 77 8.98 6.52 14.54
N LYS A 78 10.10 5.84 14.27
CA LYS A 78 10.81 5.90 12.99
C LYS A 78 9.97 5.35 11.84
N ILE A 79 9.30 4.22 12.04
CA ILE A 79 8.37 3.68 11.04
C ILE A 79 7.29 4.70 10.71
N SER A 80 6.62 5.28 11.71
CA SER A 80 5.60 6.32 11.48
C SER A 80 6.15 7.55 10.75
N LYS A 81 7.41 7.96 11.03
CA LYS A 81 8.05 9.05 10.30
C LYS A 81 8.26 8.71 8.81
N ILE A 82 8.70 7.49 8.51
CA ILE A 82 8.89 7.01 7.13
C ILE A 82 7.57 6.93 6.39
N GLU A 83 6.52 6.38 7.02
CA GLU A 83 5.18 6.31 6.44
C GLU A 83 4.64 7.71 6.07
N LYS A 84 4.79 8.69 6.96
CA LYS A 84 4.43 10.08 6.69
C LYS A 84 5.23 10.66 5.52
N GLY A 85 6.53 10.36 5.45
CA GLY A 85 7.40 10.78 4.34
C GLY A 85 6.97 10.20 2.99
N LEU A 86 6.57 8.92 2.95
CA LEU A 86 6.06 8.25 1.76
C LEU A 86 4.75 8.90 1.28
N ILE A 87 3.80 9.14 2.19
CA ILE A 87 2.52 9.79 1.85
C ILE A 87 2.76 11.20 1.34
N SER A 88 3.58 12.00 2.04
CA SER A 88 3.88 13.38 1.64
C SER A 88 4.57 13.43 0.27
N SER A 89 5.47 12.49 -0.01
CA SER A 89 6.11 12.39 -1.33
C SER A 89 5.12 12.03 -2.42
N TYR A 90 4.17 11.14 -2.14
CA TYR A 90 3.10 10.77 -3.07
C TYR A 90 2.14 11.95 -3.33
N GLU A 91 1.76 12.72 -2.32
CA GLU A 91 0.96 13.93 -2.48
C GLU A 91 1.67 14.99 -3.34
N LYS A 92 2.98 15.17 -3.11
CA LYS A 92 3.81 16.08 -3.90
C LYS A 92 3.91 15.63 -5.36
N ALA A 93 4.18 14.34 -5.61
CA ALA A 93 4.31 13.78 -6.95
C ALA A 93 2.99 13.86 -7.73
N THR A 94 1.86 13.60 -7.06
CA THR A 94 0.52 13.67 -7.67
C THR A 94 -0.07 15.08 -7.69
N LYS A 95 0.63 16.07 -7.09
CA LYS A 95 0.15 17.44 -6.87
C LYS A 95 -1.24 17.47 -6.21
N LYS A 96 -1.53 16.48 -5.35
CA LYS A 96 -2.85 16.27 -4.75
C LYS A 96 -2.72 15.72 -3.33
N GLN A 97 -3.03 16.59 -2.36
CA GLN A 97 -3.19 16.21 -0.95
C GLN A 97 -4.40 15.28 -0.76
N LEU A 98 -4.30 14.37 0.20
CA LEU A 98 -5.40 13.49 0.57
C LEU A 98 -6.45 14.31 1.35
N ASN A 99 -7.70 14.25 0.89
CA ASN A 99 -8.81 14.69 1.74
C ASN A 99 -9.14 13.65 2.84
N VAL A 100 -9.99 14.01 3.79
CA VAL A 100 -10.38 13.14 4.93
C VAL A 100 -10.84 11.75 4.46
N LYS A 101 -11.69 11.67 3.43
CA LYS A 101 -12.17 10.39 2.90
C LYS A 101 -11.06 9.60 2.21
N GLU A 102 -10.12 10.26 1.56
CA GLU A 102 -8.93 9.61 0.98
C GLU A 102 -8.00 9.08 2.08
N ALA A 103 -7.79 9.83 3.17
CA ALA A 103 -7.02 9.37 4.32
C ALA A 103 -7.66 8.13 4.97
N GLU A 104 -8.98 8.11 5.13
CA GLU A 104 -9.71 6.93 5.61
C GLU A 104 -9.54 5.71 4.69
N ARG A 105 -9.65 5.91 3.36
CA ARG A 105 -9.44 4.83 2.38
C ARG A 105 -8.01 4.31 2.43
N PHE A 106 -7.03 5.20 2.51
CA PHE A 106 -5.62 4.83 2.65
C PHE A 106 -5.39 3.93 3.86
N LEU A 107 -5.95 4.28 5.03
CA LEU A 107 -5.81 3.47 6.25
C LEU A 107 -6.43 2.07 6.09
N VAL A 108 -7.56 1.97 5.39
CA VAL A 108 -8.21 0.68 5.09
C VAL A 108 -7.38 -0.16 4.12
N TYR A 109 -6.83 0.43 3.05
CA TYR A 109 -5.92 -0.27 2.13
C TYR A 109 -4.65 -0.72 2.84
N LYS A 110 -4.06 0.15 3.68
CA LYS A 110 -2.88 -0.19 4.46
C LYS A 110 -3.15 -1.42 5.32
N LYS A 111 -4.26 -1.41 6.07
CA LYS A 111 -4.70 -2.54 6.89
C LYS A 111 -4.94 -3.81 6.06
N TYR A 112 -5.57 -3.68 4.89
CA TYR A 112 -5.76 -4.79 3.96
C TYR A 112 -4.42 -5.43 3.57
N PHE A 113 -3.47 -4.64 3.07
CA PHE A 113 -2.16 -5.16 2.64
C PHE A 113 -1.34 -5.70 3.81
N THR A 114 -1.42 -5.11 5.00
CA THR A 114 -0.79 -5.67 6.20
C THR A 114 -1.32 -7.07 6.53
N LEU A 115 -2.63 -7.30 6.37
CA LEU A 115 -3.22 -8.64 6.56
C LEU A 115 -2.76 -9.61 5.47
N VAL A 116 -2.71 -9.16 4.20
CA VAL A 116 -2.23 -9.96 3.07
C VAL A 116 -0.79 -10.42 3.28
N PHE A 117 0.12 -9.50 3.62
CA PHE A 117 1.53 -9.83 3.82
C PHE A 117 1.78 -10.73 5.03
N ARG A 118 1.06 -10.50 6.14
CA ARG A 118 1.12 -11.42 7.29
C ARG A 118 0.61 -12.81 6.94
N ALA A 119 -0.42 -12.92 6.10
CA ALA A 119 -0.90 -14.20 5.62
C ALA A 119 0.11 -14.88 4.68
N TYR A 120 0.75 -14.11 3.79
CA TYR A 120 1.80 -14.61 2.90
C TYR A 120 2.97 -15.21 3.69
N GLU A 121 3.41 -14.54 4.75
CA GLU A 121 4.44 -15.04 5.66
C GLU A 121 4.07 -16.35 6.35
N LEU A 122 2.78 -16.59 6.63
CA LEU A 122 2.35 -17.85 7.25
C LEU A 122 2.34 -19.03 6.27
N VAL A 123 2.28 -18.74 4.97
CA VAL A 123 2.17 -19.77 3.92
C VAL A 123 3.53 -20.04 3.27
N TRP A 124 4.37 -19.01 3.13
CA TRP A 124 5.61 -19.07 2.36
C TRP A 124 6.85 -18.65 3.15
N GLY A 125 6.71 -18.26 4.41
CA GLY A 125 7.78 -17.76 5.28
C GLY A 125 8.23 -18.74 6.34
#